data_AF-Q9EWA9-F1
#
_entry.id   AF-Q9EWA9-F1
#
_cell.length_a   1.000
_cell.length_b   1.000
_cell.length_c   1.000
_cell.angle_alpha   90.00
_cell.angle_beta   90.00
_cell.angle_gamma   90.00
#
_symmetry.space_group_name_H-M   'P 1'
#
loop_
_entity.id
_entity.type
_entity.pdbx_description
1 polymer ?
#
loop_
_entity_poly.entity_id
_entity_poly.type
_entity_poly.pdbx_seq_one_letter_code
_entity_poly.pdbx_strand_id
1 'polypeptide(L)'
;MAAKDVKFGNDARVKMLRGVNVLADAVKVTLGPKGRNVVLDKSFGAPTITKDGVSVAREIELEDKFENMGAQMVKEVASKANDAAGDGTTTATVLAQSIITEGLKAVAAGMNPMDLKRGIDKAVVAAVEELKKLSVPCSDSKAIAQVGTISANSDETVGKLIAEAMDKVGKEGVITVEEGTGLQDELDVVEGMQFDRGYLSPYFINKPETGSVELESPFILLADKKISNIREMLPVLEAVAKAGKPLVIIAEDVEGEALATLVVNTMRGIVKVAAVKAPGFGDRRKAMLQDIATLTAGTVISEEIGLELEKATLEDLGQAKRVVINKDT
;
A
#
# COMPACT_ATOMS: atom_id res chain seq x y z
N MET A 1 -31.06 5.86 -14.57
CA MET A 1 -29.68 5.75 -15.08
C MET A 1 -29.32 7.06 -15.76
N ALA A 2 -28.12 7.60 -15.50
CA ALA A 2 -27.66 8.79 -16.22
C ALA A 2 -27.38 8.46 -17.69
N ALA A 3 -27.68 9.39 -18.60
CA ALA A 3 -27.36 9.28 -20.03
C ALA A 3 -25.84 9.11 -20.23
N LYS A 4 -25.45 8.36 -21.28
CA LYS A 4 -24.05 8.04 -21.58
C LYS A 4 -23.64 8.68 -22.90
N ASP A 5 -22.48 9.35 -22.91
CA ASP A 5 -21.82 9.78 -24.14
C ASP A 5 -20.93 8.64 -24.65
N VAL A 6 -20.98 8.35 -25.94
CA VAL A 6 -20.30 7.21 -26.56
C VAL A 6 -19.54 7.69 -27.80
N LYS A 7 -18.23 7.45 -27.81
CA LYS A 7 -17.33 7.75 -28.93
C LYS A 7 -16.74 6.46 -29.49
N PHE A 8 -16.50 6.44 -30.80
CA PHE A 8 -15.99 5.27 -31.50
C PHE A 8 -14.71 5.59 -32.27
N GLY A 9 -13.93 4.55 -32.55
CA GLY A 9 -12.84 4.61 -33.53
C GLY A 9 -11.75 5.62 -33.20
N ASN A 10 -11.45 6.51 -34.14
CA ASN A 10 -10.34 7.47 -34.02
C ASN A 10 -10.65 8.57 -32.99
N ASP A 11 -11.87 9.09 -32.97
CA ASP A 11 -12.27 10.19 -32.09
C ASP A 11 -12.11 9.84 -30.61
N ALA A 12 -12.43 8.60 -30.22
CA ALA A 12 -12.19 8.11 -28.87
C ALA A 12 -10.69 8.01 -28.57
N ARG A 13 -9.91 7.44 -29.50
CA ARG A 13 -8.46 7.20 -29.32
C ARG A 13 -7.65 8.48 -29.22
N VAL A 14 -7.99 9.51 -29.99
CA VAL A 14 -7.31 10.82 -29.94
C VAL A 14 -7.52 11.47 -28.57
N LYS A 15 -8.75 11.45 -28.03
CA LYS A 15 -9.01 11.97 -26.68
C LYS A 15 -8.30 11.17 -25.59
N MET A 16 -8.35 9.85 -25.65
CA MET A 16 -7.62 9.01 -24.71
C MET A 16 -6.11 9.27 -24.75
N LEU A 17 -5.53 9.39 -25.96
CA LEU A 17 -4.11 9.72 -26.12
C LEU A 17 -3.76 11.09 -25.54
N ARG A 18 -4.64 12.10 -25.71
CA ARG A 18 -4.43 13.41 -25.09
C ARG A 18 -4.33 13.30 -23.58
N GLY A 19 -5.24 12.56 -22.95
CA GLY A 19 -5.20 12.34 -21.50
C GLY A 19 -3.96 11.58 -21.02
N VAL A 20 -3.56 10.53 -21.76
CA VAL A 20 -2.29 9.82 -21.52
C VAL A 20 -1.10 10.76 -21.59
N ASN A 21 -1.05 11.64 -22.59
CA ASN A 21 0.04 12.60 -22.75
C ASN A 21 0.08 13.63 -21.62
N VAL A 22 -1.07 14.14 -21.17
CA VAL A 22 -1.09 15.09 -20.04
C VAL A 22 -0.50 14.46 -18.78
N LEU A 23 -0.93 13.24 -18.43
CA LEU A 23 -0.37 12.51 -17.30
C LEU A 23 1.12 12.24 -17.47
N ALA A 24 1.52 11.65 -18.61
CA ALA A 24 2.89 11.23 -18.83
C ALA A 24 3.86 12.40 -18.96
N ASP A 25 3.45 13.51 -19.57
CA ASP A 25 4.27 14.71 -19.70
C ASP A 25 4.50 15.38 -18.34
N ALA A 26 3.51 15.34 -17.43
CA ALA A 26 3.65 15.83 -16.07
C ALA A 26 4.56 14.93 -15.21
N VAL A 27 4.46 13.61 -15.37
CA VAL A 27 5.23 12.63 -14.59
C VAL A 27 6.67 12.52 -15.09
N LYS A 28 6.90 12.44 -16.42
CA LYS A 28 8.23 12.13 -16.98
C LYS A 28 9.32 13.16 -16.69
N VAL A 29 8.96 14.40 -16.35
CA VAL A 29 9.94 15.44 -16.00
C VAL A 29 10.65 15.14 -14.68
N THR A 30 10.10 14.25 -13.85
CA THR A 30 10.70 13.83 -12.58
C THR A 30 11.71 12.68 -12.74
N LEU A 31 11.84 12.11 -13.94
CA LEU A 31 12.65 10.92 -14.18
C LEU A 31 14.16 11.16 -13.97
N GLY A 32 14.78 10.31 -13.15
CA GLY A 32 16.23 10.21 -12.96
C GLY A 32 16.84 11.33 -12.11
N PRO A 33 18.17 11.37 -11.96
CA PRO A 33 18.87 12.28 -11.03
C PRO A 33 18.75 13.76 -11.41
N LYS A 34 18.45 14.04 -12.68
CA LYS A 34 18.18 15.40 -13.20
C LYS A 34 16.69 15.72 -13.29
N GLY A 35 15.85 14.92 -12.63
CA GLY A 35 14.42 15.15 -12.49
C GLY A 35 14.14 16.56 -11.97
N ARG A 36 13.17 17.21 -12.60
CA ARG A 36 12.69 18.54 -12.25
C ARG A 36 11.58 18.44 -11.22
N ASN A 37 11.43 19.52 -10.46
CA ASN A 37 10.36 19.63 -9.48
C ASN A 37 9.03 19.85 -10.20
N VAL A 38 7.99 19.18 -9.69
CA VAL A 38 6.59 19.45 -10.01
C VAL A 38 5.95 20.09 -8.80
N VAL A 39 5.17 21.14 -9.02
CA VAL A 39 4.45 21.87 -7.97
C VAL A 39 3.00 21.41 -8.00
N LEU A 40 2.53 20.89 -6.87
CA LEU A 40 1.18 20.40 -6.67
C LEU A 40 0.44 21.35 -5.74
N ASP A 41 -0.69 21.88 -6.20
CA ASP A 41 -1.51 22.78 -5.41
C ASP A 41 -2.15 22.06 -4.22
N LYS A 42 -2.41 22.79 -3.15
CA LYS A 42 -3.10 22.32 -1.95
C LYS A 42 -4.18 23.32 -1.58
N SER A 43 -5.38 22.82 -1.27
CA SER A 43 -6.52 23.68 -0.88
C SER A 43 -6.22 24.59 0.31
N PHE A 44 -5.26 24.22 1.17
CA PHE A 44 -4.79 25.02 2.29
C PHE A 44 -3.28 24.89 2.45
N GLY A 45 -2.62 25.99 2.81
CA GLY A 45 -1.18 26.03 3.08
C GLY A 45 -0.32 26.25 1.85
N ALA A 46 0.96 25.87 1.94
CA ALA A 46 1.91 25.98 0.84
C ALA A 46 1.77 24.79 -0.14
N PRO A 47 2.06 24.99 -1.43
CA PRO A 47 2.03 23.91 -2.41
C PRO A 47 3.11 22.86 -2.10
N THR A 48 2.84 21.61 -2.48
CA THR A 48 3.84 20.54 -2.38
C THR A 48 4.78 20.62 -3.56
N ILE A 49 6.10 20.63 -3.31
CA ILE A 49 7.12 20.54 -4.34
C ILE A 49 7.70 19.13 -4.28
N THR A 50 7.55 18.35 -5.36
CA THR A 50 7.98 16.96 -5.38
C THR A 50 8.71 16.58 -6.67
N LYS A 51 9.57 15.56 -6.56
CA LYS A 51 10.17 14.83 -7.68
C LYS A 51 9.67 13.38 -7.74
N ASP A 52 8.68 13.03 -6.94
CA ASP A 52 8.10 11.70 -6.94
C ASP A 52 7.01 11.59 -8.02
N GLY A 53 7.21 10.67 -8.97
CA GLY A 53 6.25 10.42 -10.05
C GLY A 53 4.92 9.84 -9.55
N VAL A 54 4.91 9.12 -8.43
CA VAL A 54 3.68 8.56 -7.84
C VAL A 54 2.79 9.67 -7.31
N SER A 55 3.37 10.57 -6.53
CA SER A 55 2.71 11.77 -6.03
C SER A 55 2.13 12.62 -7.16
N VAL A 56 2.90 12.84 -8.24
CA VAL A 56 2.41 13.60 -9.40
C VAL A 56 1.25 12.87 -10.09
N ALA A 57 1.39 11.56 -10.38
CA ALA A 57 0.35 10.78 -11.04
C ALA A 57 -0.95 10.71 -10.22
N ARG A 58 -0.85 10.75 -8.89
CA ARG A 58 -1.99 10.73 -7.97
C ARG A 58 -2.90 11.95 -8.13
N GLU A 59 -2.33 13.13 -8.31
CA GLU A 59 -3.08 14.39 -8.38
C GLU A 59 -3.65 14.70 -9.78
N ILE A 60 -3.30 13.91 -10.81
CA ILE A 60 -3.83 14.13 -12.16
C ILE A 60 -5.25 13.56 -12.28
N GLU A 61 -6.20 14.48 -12.44
CA GLU A 61 -7.57 14.22 -12.88
C GLU A 61 -7.96 15.27 -13.92
N LEU A 62 -8.60 14.84 -15.01
CA LEU A 62 -8.91 15.70 -16.15
C LEU A 62 -10.42 15.99 -16.24
N GLU A 63 -10.77 17.20 -16.66
CA GLU A 63 -12.17 17.64 -16.81
C GLU A 63 -12.91 16.87 -17.91
N ASP A 64 -12.27 16.65 -19.06
CA ASP A 64 -12.84 15.84 -20.13
C ASP A 64 -12.83 14.36 -19.74
N LYS A 65 -14.02 13.75 -19.70
CA LYS A 65 -14.18 12.35 -19.26
C LYS A 65 -13.40 11.35 -20.10
N PHE A 66 -13.27 11.55 -21.42
CA PHE A 66 -12.53 10.63 -22.29
C PHE A 66 -11.02 10.79 -22.12
N GLU A 67 -10.55 12.02 -21.92
CA GLU A 67 -9.14 12.26 -21.58
C GLU A 67 -8.83 11.67 -20.19
N ASN A 68 -9.70 11.90 -19.20
CA ASN A 68 -9.53 11.37 -17.86
C ASN A 68 -9.49 9.84 -17.86
N MET A 69 -10.36 9.17 -18.63
CA MET A 69 -10.28 7.72 -18.81
C MET A 69 -8.90 7.28 -19.32
N GLY A 70 -8.34 8.01 -20.30
CA GLY A 70 -6.97 7.83 -20.79
C GLY A 70 -5.92 7.90 -19.67
N ALA A 71 -5.97 8.98 -18.89
CA ALA A 71 -5.05 9.20 -17.77
C ALA A 71 -5.19 8.12 -16.68
N GLN A 72 -6.41 7.79 -16.25
CA GLN A 72 -6.63 6.81 -15.18
C GLN A 72 -6.13 5.41 -15.55
N MET A 73 -6.23 4.98 -16.81
CA MET A 73 -5.67 3.68 -17.24
C MET A 73 -4.15 3.62 -17.11
N VAL A 74 -3.44 4.69 -17.49
CA VAL A 74 -1.96 4.72 -17.38
C VAL A 74 -1.52 4.91 -15.93
N LYS A 75 -2.29 5.64 -15.13
CA LYS A 75 -2.10 5.73 -13.68
C LYS A 75 -2.21 4.35 -13.01
N GLU A 76 -3.17 3.52 -13.43
CA GLU A 76 -3.31 2.15 -12.92
C GLU A 76 -2.09 1.27 -13.29
N VAL A 77 -1.54 1.43 -14.51
CA VAL A 77 -0.29 0.75 -14.90
C VAL A 77 0.87 1.16 -13.99
N ALA A 78 1.01 2.45 -13.72
CA ALA A 78 2.08 2.95 -12.84
C ALA A 78 1.91 2.48 -11.39
N SER A 79 0.69 2.49 -10.85
CA SER A 79 0.40 1.98 -9.50
C SER A 79 0.71 0.50 -9.38
N LYS A 80 0.29 -0.34 -10.34
CA LYS A 80 0.58 -1.78 -10.29
C LYS A 80 2.08 -2.10 -10.39
N ALA A 81 2.84 -1.29 -11.13
CA ALA A 81 4.30 -1.41 -11.14
C ALA A 81 4.89 -1.11 -9.75
N ASN A 82 4.39 -0.06 -9.09
CA ASN A 82 4.77 0.27 -7.72
C ASN A 82 4.41 -0.84 -6.74
N ASP A 83 3.17 -1.35 -6.80
CA ASP A 83 2.68 -2.34 -5.85
C ASP A 83 3.46 -3.66 -5.98
N ALA A 84 3.91 -4.00 -7.19
CA ALA A 84 4.66 -5.24 -7.45
C ALA A 84 6.17 -5.12 -7.21
N ALA A 85 6.77 -3.94 -7.41
CA ALA A 85 8.23 -3.77 -7.42
C ALA A 85 8.77 -2.70 -6.46
N GLY A 86 7.90 -1.86 -5.88
CA GLY A 86 8.25 -0.77 -4.96
C GLY A 86 8.90 0.48 -5.61
N ASP A 87 9.14 0.46 -6.92
CA ASP A 87 9.74 1.55 -7.70
C ASP A 87 9.38 1.40 -9.20
N GLY A 88 9.78 2.35 -10.04
CA GLY A 88 9.70 2.28 -11.50
C GLY A 88 8.42 2.86 -12.08
N THR A 89 7.61 3.56 -11.28
CA THR A 89 6.34 4.15 -11.71
C THR A 89 6.51 5.13 -12.88
N THR A 90 7.46 6.06 -12.76
CA THR A 90 7.80 7.01 -13.80
C THR A 90 8.27 6.30 -15.08
N THR A 91 9.10 5.27 -14.95
CA THR A 91 9.59 4.45 -16.08
C THR A 91 8.43 3.73 -16.77
N ALA A 92 7.52 3.13 -16.01
CA ALA A 92 6.33 2.46 -16.54
C ALA A 92 5.43 3.44 -17.29
N THR A 93 5.22 4.66 -16.76
CA THR A 93 4.44 5.71 -17.43
C THR A 93 5.07 6.14 -18.76
N VAL A 94 6.40 6.34 -18.79
CA VAL A 94 7.12 6.75 -20.02
C VAL A 94 7.06 5.65 -21.09
N LEU A 95 7.28 4.39 -20.70
CA LEU A 95 7.15 3.25 -21.61
C LEU A 95 5.72 3.12 -22.15
N ALA A 96 4.71 3.25 -21.28
CA ALA A 96 3.31 3.21 -21.68
C ALA A 96 2.98 4.33 -22.69
N GLN A 97 3.42 5.57 -22.44
CA GLN A 97 3.23 6.69 -23.36
C GLN A 97 3.82 6.37 -24.75
N SER A 98 5.05 5.86 -24.80
CA SER A 98 5.73 5.54 -26.06
C SER A 98 5.01 4.44 -26.84
N ILE A 99 4.64 3.34 -26.17
CA ILE A 99 3.96 2.20 -26.81
C ILE A 99 2.58 2.61 -27.32
N ILE A 100 1.81 3.35 -26.52
CA ILE A 100 0.47 3.81 -26.88
C ILE A 100 0.56 4.78 -28.07
N THR A 101 1.49 5.73 -28.05
CA THR A 101 1.63 6.74 -29.10
C THR A 101 1.96 6.10 -30.45
N GLU A 102 2.98 5.24 -30.50
CA GLU A 102 3.38 4.58 -31.75
C GLU A 102 2.36 3.53 -32.20
N GLY A 103 1.76 2.79 -31.26
CA GLY A 103 0.68 1.86 -31.56
C GLY A 103 -0.53 2.54 -32.19
N LEU A 104 -0.94 3.69 -31.66
CA LEU A 104 -2.06 4.46 -32.22
C LEU A 104 -1.77 5.03 -33.61
N LYS A 105 -0.53 5.48 -33.87
CA LYS A 105 -0.09 5.88 -35.22
C LYS A 105 -0.18 4.72 -36.20
N ALA A 106 0.28 3.53 -35.81
CA ALA A 106 0.21 2.33 -36.65
C ALA A 106 -1.24 1.93 -36.97
N VAL A 107 -2.15 2.00 -35.99
CA VAL A 107 -3.58 1.73 -36.25
C VAL A 107 -4.19 2.82 -37.14
N ALA A 108 -3.82 4.10 -36.95
CA ALA A 108 -4.28 5.17 -37.83
C ALA A 108 -3.80 4.98 -39.29
N ALA A 109 -2.64 4.34 -39.48
CA ALA A 109 -2.13 3.91 -40.79
C ALA A 109 -2.82 2.66 -41.36
N GLY A 110 -3.84 2.12 -40.68
CA GLY A 110 -4.64 0.98 -41.16
C GLY A 110 -4.12 -0.40 -40.75
N MET A 111 -3.11 -0.49 -39.87
CA MET A 111 -2.63 -1.78 -39.36
C MET A 111 -3.63 -2.40 -38.38
N ASN A 112 -3.67 -3.73 -38.34
CA ASN A 112 -4.56 -4.47 -37.44
C ASN A 112 -4.12 -4.32 -35.97
N PRO A 113 -4.97 -3.75 -35.08
CA PRO A 113 -4.64 -3.57 -33.66
C PRO A 113 -4.30 -4.87 -32.94
N MET A 114 -4.93 -5.99 -33.32
CA MET A 114 -4.71 -7.28 -32.67
C MET A 114 -3.34 -7.88 -33.03
N ASP A 115 -2.87 -7.65 -34.26
CA ASP A 115 -1.53 -8.08 -34.68
C ASP A 115 -0.46 -7.19 -34.04
N LEU A 116 -0.69 -5.88 -33.95
CA LEU A 116 0.19 -4.96 -33.22
C LEU A 116 0.36 -5.37 -31.76
N LYS A 117 -0.75 -5.66 -31.07
CA LYS A 117 -0.71 -6.14 -29.69
C LYS A 117 0.09 -7.45 -29.59
N ARG A 118 -0.19 -8.44 -30.44
CA ARG A 118 0.55 -9.72 -30.44
C ARG A 118 2.05 -9.52 -30.69
N GLY A 119 2.43 -8.58 -31.55
CA GLY A 119 3.82 -8.21 -31.80
C GLY A 119 4.49 -7.60 -30.57
N ILE A 120 3.82 -6.65 -29.91
CA ILE A 120 4.30 -6.01 -28.67
C ILE A 120 4.46 -7.07 -27.58
N ASP A 121 3.45 -7.90 -27.34
CA ASP A 121 3.49 -8.94 -26.31
C ASP A 121 4.66 -9.91 -26.54
N LYS A 122 4.87 -10.34 -27.79
CA LYS A 122 6.00 -11.22 -28.14
C LYS A 122 7.36 -10.56 -27.90
N ALA A 123 7.50 -9.27 -28.22
CA ALA A 123 8.72 -8.51 -27.97
C ALA A 123 8.99 -8.34 -26.47
N VAL A 124 7.95 -8.05 -25.68
CA VAL A 124 8.06 -7.91 -24.22
C VAL A 124 8.50 -9.22 -23.57
N VAL A 125 7.92 -10.36 -23.97
CA VAL A 125 8.33 -11.68 -23.44
C VAL A 125 9.81 -11.94 -23.70
N ALA A 126 10.27 -11.74 -24.94
CA ALA A 126 11.67 -11.92 -25.29
C ALA A 126 12.59 -10.94 -24.54
N ALA A 127 12.17 -9.68 -24.39
CA ALA A 127 12.92 -8.68 -23.64
C ALA A 127 13.06 -9.05 -22.16
N VAL A 128 12.00 -9.56 -21.53
CA VAL A 128 12.04 -10.01 -20.12
C VAL A 128 12.96 -11.22 -19.94
N GLU A 129 12.93 -12.18 -20.87
CA GLU A 129 13.87 -13.32 -20.84
C GLU A 129 15.32 -12.87 -20.93
N GLU A 130 15.62 -11.93 -21.82
CA GLU A 130 16.97 -11.39 -21.96
C GLU A 130 17.37 -10.55 -20.75
N LEU A 131 16.46 -9.76 -20.19
CA LEU A 131 16.70 -8.98 -18.97
C LEU A 131 17.08 -9.88 -17.79
N LYS A 132 16.48 -11.07 -17.68
CA LYS A 132 16.84 -12.06 -16.66
C LYS A 132 18.26 -12.60 -16.85
N LYS A 133 18.73 -12.75 -18.09
CA LYS A 133 20.11 -13.21 -18.38
C LYS A 133 21.14 -12.11 -18.08
N LEU A 134 20.78 -10.86 -18.30
CA LEU A 134 21.61 -9.70 -17.99
C LEU A 134 21.63 -9.36 -16.49
N SER A 135 20.69 -9.92 -15.72
CA SER A 135 20.55 -9.63 -14.29
C SER A 135 21.78 -10.10 -13.51
N VAL A 136 22.34 -9.19 -12.71
CA VAL A 136 23.45 -9.46 -11.80
C VAL A 136 22.90 -9.61 -10.38
N PRO A 137 23.13 -10.74 -9.70
CA PRO A 137 22.66 -10.94 -8.33
C PRO A 137 23.24 -9.89 -7.36
N CYS A 138 22.38 -9.32 -6.52
CA CYS A 138 22.76 -8.39 -5.44
C CYS A 138 22.90 -9.18 -4.14
N SER A 139 24.08 -9.76 -3.89
CA SER A 139 24.29 -10.67 -2.77
C SER A 139 25.06 -10.06 -1.60
N ASP A 140 25.86 -9.04 -1.83
CA ASP A 140 26.71 -8.39 -0.84
C ASP A 140 26.12 -7.06 -0.34
N SER A 141 26.41 -6.72 0.91
CA SER A 141 25.89 -5.50 1.56
C SER A 141 26.28 -4.22 0.81
N LYS A 142 27.40 -4.24 0.07
CA LYS A 142 27.81 -3.12 -0.79
C LYS A 142 26.86 -2.93 -1.96
N ALA A 143 26.49 -3.99 -2.67
CA ALA A 143 25.52 -3.90 -3.76
C ALA A 143 24.13 -3.49 -3.22
N ILE A 144 23.73 -3.99 -2.04
CA ILE A 144 22.47 -3.60 -1.38
C ILE A 144 22.48 -2.09 -1.09
N ALA A 145 23.56 -1.58 -0.49
CA ALA A 145 23.70 -0.15 -0.22
C ALA A 145 23.64 0.69 -1.51
N GLN A 146 24.30 0.24 -2.59
CA GLN A 146 24.26 0.92 -3.87
C GLN A 146 22.85 1.00 -4.47
N VAL A 147 22.07 -0.09 -4.39
CA VAL A 147 20.67 -0.08 -4.82
C VAL A 147 19.86 0.90 -3.99
N GLY A 148 19.97 0.83 -2.65
CA GLY A 148 19.29 1.74 -1.74
C GLY A 148 19.64 3.21 -2.02
N THR A 149 20.91 3.53 -2.27
CA THR A 149 21.37 4.87 -2.61
C THR A 149 20.78 5.38 -3.92
N ILE A 150 20.74 4.56 -4.96
CA ILE A 150 20.16 4.97 -6.25
C ILE A 150 18.66 5.24 -6.12
N SER A 151 17.93 4.35 -5.44
CA SER A 151 16.49 4.52 -5.20
C SER A 151 16.18 5.71 -4.28
N ALA A 152 17.06 6.02 -3.34
CA ALA A 152 16.99 7.21 -2.48
C ALA A 152 17.52 8.49 -3.16
N ASN A 153 17.48 8.56 -4.50
CA ASN A 153 17.93 9.72 -5.28
C ASN A 153 19.39 10.13 -4.99
N SER A 154 20.28 9.14 -4.96
CA SER A 154 21.73 9.26 -4.69
C SER A 154 22.09 9.63 -3.24
N ASP A 155 21.25 9.27 -2.27
CA ASP A 155 21.56 9.42 -0.86
C ASP A 155 22.35 8.21 -0.31
N GLU A 156 23.62 8.44 0.03
CA GLU A 156 24.51 7.40 0.58
C GLU A 156 24.15 7.00 2.01
N THR A 157 23.57 7.89 2.83
CA THR A 157 23.23 7.55 4.22
C THR A 157 22.06 6.57 4.25
N VAL A 158 21.02 6.81 3.45
CA VAL A 158 19.86 5.93 3.31
C VAL A 158 20.27 4.55 2.82
N GLY A 159 21.11 4.47 1.78
CA GLY A 159 21.60 3.18 1.28
C GLY A 159 22.39 2.40 2.33
N LYS A 160 23.21 3.09 3.12
CA LYS A 160 23.96 2.47 4.22
C LYS A 160 23.05 1.94 5.32
N LEU A 161 22.05 2.71 5.75
CA LEU A 161 21.08 2.29 6.78
C LEU A 161 20.29 1.06 6.34
N ILE A 162 19.85 1.00 5.09
CA ILE A 162 19.15 -0.17 4.54
C ILE A 162 20.06 -1.41 4.58
N ALA A 163 21.31 -1.29 4.17
CA ALA A 163 22.26 -2.40 4.20
C ALA A 163 22.55 -2.88 5.63
N GLU A 164 22.71 -1.95 6.58
CA GLU A 164 22.89 -2.29 8.00
C GLU A 164 21.64 -2.95 8.61
N ALA A 165 20.44 -2.48 8.25
CA ALA A 165 19.19 -3.09 8.69
C ALA A 165 19.05 -4.52 8.17
N MET A 166 19.23 -4.73 6.85
CA MET A 166 19.17 -6.06 6.24
C MET A 166 20.24 -7.03 6.76
N ASP A 167 21.40 -6.53 7.21
CA ASP A 167 22.43 -7.37 7.83
C ASP A 167 22.00 -7.86 9.23
N LYS A 168 21.31 -7.02 10.01
CA LYS A 168 20.81 -7.37 11.34
C LYS A 168 19.62 -8.34 11.32
N VAL A 169 18.61 -8.09 10.47
CA VAL A 169 17.37 -8.90 10.42
C VAL A 169 17.41 -10.01 9.36
N GLY A 170 18.43 -10.01 8.51
CA GLY A 170 18.50 -10.86 7.32
C GLY A 170 17.74 -10.28 6.13
N LYS A 171 18.06 -10.75 4.92
CA LYS A 171 17.48 -10.22 3.66
C LYS A 171 15.97 -10.43 3.52
N GLU A 172 15.44 -11.43 4.21
CA GLU A 172 14.00 -11.74 4.25
C GLU A 172 13.37 -11.30 5.59
N GLY A 173 14.11 -10.52 6.39
CA GLY A 173 13.63 -9.95 7.64
C GLY A 173 12.71 -8.74 7.43
N VAL A 174 11.92 -8.44 8.46
CA VAL A 174 10.99 -7.30 8.43
C VAL A 174 11.74 -6.02 8.78
N ILE A 175 11.56 -4.98 7.95
CA ILE A 175 12.12 -3.64 8.16
C ILE A 175 10.98 -2.63 8.12
N THR A 176 10.90 -1.77 9.12
CA THR A 176 9.93 -0.68 9.22
C THR A 176 10.64 0.66 9.36
N VAL A 177 10.02 1.74 8.88
CA VAL A 177 10.58 3.10 8.97
C VAL A 177 9.65 3.97 9.82
N GLU A 178 10.22 4.76 10.71
CA GLU A 178 9.50 5.65 11.62
C GLU A 178 10.02 7.09 11.53
N GLU A 179 9.18 8.06 11.90
CA GLU A 179 9.66 9.44 12.06
C GLU A 179 10.53 9.53 13.32
N GLY A 180 11.77 9.98 13.15
CA GLY A 180 12.72 10.16 14.25
C GLY A 180 12.31 11.27 15.21
N THR A 181 12.70 11.14 16.47
CA THR A 181 12.48 12.18 17.49
C THR A 181 13.57 13.27 17.50
N GLY A 182 14.71 13.00 16.83
CA GLY A 182 15.87 13.88 16.76
C GLY A 182 16.32 14.18 15.33
N LEU A 183 17.52 14.73 15.20
CA LEU A 183 18.15 15.06 13.91
C LEU A 183 18.97 13.89 13.32
N GLN A 184 19.22 12.85 14.10
CA GLN A 184 20.05 11.72 13.71
C GLN A 184 19.17 10.54 13.33
N ASP A 185 19.60 9.79 12.32
CA ASP A 185 18.98 8.53 11.95
C ASP A 185 19.34 7.45 12.99
N GLU A 186 18.36 6.64 13.39
CA GLU A 186 18.51 5.58 14.39
C GLU A 186 18.11 4.22 13.77
N LEU A 187 18.83 3.15 14.14
CA LEU A 187 18.56 1.78 13.68
C LEU A 187 18.53 0.81 14.87
N ASP A 188 17.33 0.48 15.29
CA ASP A 188 17.07 -0.47 16.37
C ASP A 188 16.40 -1.74 15.86
N VAL A 189 16.74 -2.87 16.48
CA VAL A 189 16.08 -4.16 16.26
C VAL A 189 15.16 -4.40 17.44
N VAL A 190 13.88 -4.57 17.17
CA VAL A 190 12.85 -4.85 18.16
C VAL A 190 12.20 -6.19 17.88
N GLU A 191 11.64 -6.81 18.91
CA GLU A 191 10.80 -7.99 18.74
C GLU A 191 9.48 -7.57 18.08
N GLY A 192 9.14 -8.22 16.97
CA GLY A 192 7.97 -7.90 16.16
C GLY A 192 7.63 -9.04 15.21
N MET A 193 6.47 -8.93 14.56
CA MET A 193 5.97 -9.91 13.61
C MET A 193 5.23 -9.20 12.49
N GLN A 194 5.32 -9.75 11.28
CA GLN A 194 4.49 -9.39 10.14
C GLN A 194 3.76 -10.64 9.64
N PHE A 195 2.51 -10.49 9.19
CA PHE A 195 1.72 -11.57 8.60
C PHE A 195 0.83 -11.02 7.47
N ASP A 196 0.46 -11.88 6.51
CA ASP A 196 -0.20 -11.46 5.26
C ASP A 196 -1.72 -11.29 5.44
N ARG A 197 -2.16 -10.31 6.26
CA ARG A 197 -3.56 -9.95 6.45
C ARG A 197 -3.75 -8.45 6.63
N GLY A 198 -4.17 -7.79 5.56
CA GLY A 198 -4.49 -6.36 5.61
C GLY A 198 -5.84 -6.02 6.25
N TYR A 199 -6.15 -4.72 6.22
CA TYR A 199 -7.38 -4.17 6.79
C TYR A 199 -8.65 -4.70 6.09
N LEU A 200 -9.69 -4.96 6.88
CA LEU A 200 -10.99 -5.41 6.35
C LEU A 200 -11.76 -4.33 5.59
N SER A 201 -11.46 -3.06 5.85
CA SER A 201 -12.13 -1.91 5.25
C SER A 201 -11.12 -0.78 4.99
N PRO A 202 -11.08 -0.18 3.78
CA PRO A 202 -10.24 0.98 3.49
C PRO A 202 -10.55 2.20 4.36
N TYR A 203 -11.72 2.25 4.99
CA TYR A 203 -12.11 3.35 5.86
C TYR A 203 -11.36 3.39 7.20
N PHE A 204 -10.55 2.36 7.51
CA PHE A 204 -9.64 2.40 8.65
C PHE A 204 -8.34 3.18 8.37
N ILE A 205 -8.04 3.49 7.11
CA ILE A 205 -6.83 4.23 6.70
C ILE A 205 -6.83 5.59 7.38
N ASN A 206 -5.79 5.84 8.17
CA ASN A 206 -5.53 7.13 8.82
C ASN A 206 -4.30 7.84 8.25
N LYS A 207 -3.52 7.17 7.38
CA LYS A 207 -2.45 7.75 6.55
C LYS A 207 -2.81 7.58 5.07
N PRO A 208 -3.57 8.52 4.48
CA PRO A 208 -4.00 8.42 3.08
C PRO A 208 -2.85 8.48 2.08
N GLU A 209 -1.67 8.96 2.47
CA GLU A 209 -0.48 9.09 1.63
C GLU A 209 0.08 7.71 1.27
N THR A 210 0.32 6.89 2.28
CA THR A 210 0.81 5.51 2.19
C THR A 210 -0.32 4.50 1.98
N GLY A 211 -1.57 4.89 2.25
CA GLY A 211 -2.70 3.96 2.24
C GLY A 211 -2.66 2.96 3.40
N SER A 212 -2.00 3.33 4.51
CA SER A 212 -1.80 2.47 5.67
C SER A 212 -2.64 2.92 6.88
N VAL A 213 -2.85 2.00 7.80
CA VAL A 213 -3.36 2.27 9.14
C VAL A 213 -2.18 2.22 10.10
N GLU A 214 -1.90 3.32 10.77
CA GLU A 214 -0.81 3.41 11.75
C GLU A 214 -1.37 3.73 13.14
N LEU A 215 -1.17 2.82 14.09
CA LEU A 215 -1.66 2.97 15.46
C LEU A 215 -0.48 2.95 16.43
N GLU A 216 -0.38 4.00 17.24
CA GLU A 216 0.62 4.14 18.29
C GLU A 216 0.10 3.62 19.63
N SER A 217 0.91 2.81 20.31
CA SER A 217 0.60 2.16 21.58
C SER A 217 -0.79 1.50 21.63
N PRO A 218 -1.22 0.73 20.61
CA PRO A 218 -2.56 0.13 20.60
C PRO A 218 -2.68 -1.02 21.58
N PHE A 219 -3.91 -1.24 22.05
CA PHE A 219 -4.32 -2.53 22.55
C PHE A 219 -4.60 -3.48 21.39
N ILE A 220 -4.39 -4.78 21.60
CA ILE A 220 -4.56 -5.83 20.60
C ILE A 220 -5.52 -6.87 21.15
N LEU A 221 -6.71 -6.96 20.55
CA LEU A 221 -7.70 -7.98 20.84
C LEU A 221 -7.46 -9.19 19.93
N LEU A 222 -7.28 -10.36 20.55
CA LEU A 222 -7.09 -11.63 19.86
C LEU A 222 -8.30 -12.53 20.10
N ALA A 223 -9.10 -12.77 19.06
CA ALA A 223 -10.33 -13.54 19.17
C ALA A 223 -10.33 -14.71 18.17
N ASP A 224 -10.36 -15.95 18.66
CA ASP A 224 -10.52 -17.15 17.81
C ASP A 224 -12.01 -17.43 17.54
N LYS A 225 -12.73 -16.42 17.07
CA LYS A 225 -14.13 -16.51 16.63
C LYS A 225 -14.44 -15.46 15.58
N LYS A 226 -15.53 -15.67 14.85
CA LYS A 226 -16.10 -14.63 13.97
C LYS A 226 -16.90 -13.64 14.80
N ILE A 227 -16.69 -12.35 14.54
CA ILE A 227 -17.38 -11.25 15.21
C ILE A 227 -18.36 -10.63 14.22
N SER A 228 -19.64 -10.99 14.35
CA SER A 228 -20.73 -10.45 13.54
C SER A 228 -21.60 -9.45 14.31
N ASN A 229 -21.65 -9.57 15.63
CA ASN A 229 -22.47 -8.76 16.53
C ASN A 229 -21.61 -7.78 17.34
N ILE A 230 -21.93 -6.49 17.28
CA ILE A 230 -21.20 -5.46 18.01
C ILE A 230 -21.44 -5.50 19.53
N ARG A 231 -22.55 -6.09 19.99
CA ARG A 231 -22.92 -6.10 21.42
C ARG A 231 -21.87 -6.79 22.28
N GLU A 232 -21.30 -7.87 21.78
CA GLU A 232 -20.25 -8.66 22.45
C GLU A 232 -18.96 -7.84 22.63
N MET A 233 -18.76 -6.81 21.79
CA MET A 233 -17.57 -5.96 21.79
C MET A 233 -17.74 -4.69 22.63
N LEU A 234 -18.95 -4.34 23.04
CA LEU A 234 -19.20 -3.08 23.75
C LEU A 234 -18.37 -2.93 25.03
N PRO A 235 -18.27 -3.95 25.91
CA PRO A 235 -17.48 -3.81 27.15
C PRO A 235 -16.01 -3.53 26.88
N VAL A 236 -15.43 -4.22 25.88
CA VAL A 236 -14.03 -4.05 25.48
C VAL A 236 -13.80 -2.68 24.86
N LEU A 237 -14.69 -2.25 23.95
CA LEU A 237 -14.59 -0.95 23.28
C LEU A 237 -14.70 0.21 24.28
N GLU A 238 -15.61 0.11 25.25
CA GLU A 238 -15.75 1.11 26.32
C GLU A 238 -14.51 1.19 27.21
N ALA A 239 -13.95 0.03 27.58
CA ALA A 239 -12.74 -0.04 28.39
C ALA A 239 -11.54 0.59 27.67
N VAL A 240 -11.36 0.30 26.38
CA VAL A 240 -10.28 0.87 25.56
C VAL A 240 -10.48 2.36 25.31
N ALA A 241 -11.71 2.78 25.03
CA ALA A 241 -12.04 4.20 24.89
C ALA A 241 -11.74 4.99 26.17
N LYS A 242 -12.05 4.43 27.35
CA LYS A 242 -11.72 5.03 28.65
C LYS A 242 -10.22 5.15 28.89
N ALA A 243 -9.43 4.20 28.38
CA ALA A 243 -7.97 4.25 28.43
C ALA A 243 -7.35 5.23 27.42
N GLY A 244 -8.14 5.76 26.48
CA GLY A 244 -7.69 6.74 25.48
C GLY A 244 -6.69 6.19 24.45
N LYS A 245 -6.59 4.87 24.31
CA LYS A 245 -5.67 4.18 23.40
C LYS A 245 -6.42 3.61 22.19
N PRO A 246 -5.75 3.43 21.04
CA PRO A 246 -6.34 2.74 19.90
C PRO A 246 -6.47 1.22 20.14
N LEU A 247 -7.30 0.56 19.34
CA LEU A 247 -7.53 -0.89 19.37
C LEU A 247 -7.26 -1.53 18.01
N VAL A 248 -6.53 -2.63 17.98
CA VAL A 248 -6.42 -3.54 16.84
C VAL A 248 -7.20 -4.80 17.17
N ILE A 249 -8.07 -5.22 16.25
CA ILE A 249 -8.86 -6.45 16.37
C ILE A 249 -8.29 -7.47 15.38
N ILE A 250 -7.80 -8.59 15.90
CA ILE A 250 -7.38 -9.76 15.12
C ILE A 250 -8.35 -10.90 15.45
N ALA A 251 -9.25 -11.19 14.52
CA ALA A 251 -10.29 -12.19 14.69
C ALA A 251 -10.32 -13.17 13.50
N GLU A 252 -11.02 -14.30 13.60
CA GLU A 252 -11.25 -15.16 12.42
C GLU A 252 -11.83 -14.35 11.25
N ASP A 253 -12.87 -13.56 11.56
CA ASP A 253 -13.44 -12.58 10.65
C ASP A 253 -14.20 -11.51 11.45
N VAL A 254 -14.33 -10.31 10.88
CA VAL A 254 -15.21 -9.26 11.40
C VAL A 254 -16.15 -8.84 10.27
N GLU A 255 -17.43 -9.17 10.41
CA GLU A 255 -18.40 -9.06 9.33
C GLU A 255 -19.73 -8.44 9.75
N GLY A 256 -20.58 -8.14 8.77
CA GLY A 256 -21.94 -7.66 8.99
C GLY A 256 -22.03 -6.34 9.77
N GLU A 257 -22.89 -6.33 10.80
CA GLU A 257 -23.17 -5.15 11.62
C GLU A 257 -21.95 -4.70 12.43
N ALA A 258 -21.13 -5.64 12.91
CA ALA A 258 -19.94 -5.32 13.68
C ALA A 258 -18.96 -4.47 12.85
N LEU A 259 -18.64 -4.89 11.63
CA LEU A 259 -17.74 -4.14 10.75
C LEU A 259 -18.30 -2.76 10.39
N ALA A 260 -19.58 -2.68 10.03
CA ALA A 260 -20.22 -1.42 9.67
C ALA A 260 -20.19 -0.40 10.83
N THR A 261 -20.49 -0.88 12.04
CA THR A 261 -20.48 -0.05 13.25
C THR A 261 -19.08 0.43 13.60
N LEU A 262 -18.07 -0.44 13.51
CA LEU A 262 -16.66 -0.06 13.73
C LEU A 262 -16.22 1.02 12.74
N VAL A 263 -16.50 0.82 11.44
CA VAL A 263 -16.15 1.79 10.40
C VAL A 263 -16.77 3.16 10.68
N VAL A 264 -18.08 3.22 10.96
CA VAL A 264 -18.77 4.50 11.21
C VAL A 264 -18.23 5.20 12.46
N ASN A 265 -17.96 4.46 13.53
CA ASN A 265 -17.44 5.05 14.77
C ASN A 265 -16.00 5.52 14.63
N THR A 266 -15.17 4.81 13.87
CA THR A 266 -13.80 5.26 13.56
C THR A 266 -13.80 6.50 12.67
N MET A 267 -14.65 6.56 11.65
CA MET A 267 -14.81 7.77 10.82
C MET A 267 -15.28 8.99 11.62
N ARG A 268 -16.10 8.79 12.66
CA ARG A 268 -16.55 9.85 13.57
C ARG A 268 -15.53 10.22 14.65
N GLY A 269 -14.40 9.51 14.71
CA GLY A 269 -13.36 9.74 15.71
C GLY A 269 -13.75 9.33 17.13
N ILE A 270 -14.82 8.55 17.32
CA ILE A 270 -15.29 8.11 18.64
C ILE A 270 -14.32 7.06 19.20
N VAL A 271 -13.90 6.11 18.36
CA VAL A 271 -12.92 5.08 18.73
C VAL A 271 -11.94 4.87 17.58
N LYS A 272 -10.64 4.90 17.87
CA LYS A 272 -9.59 4.58 16.91
C LYS A 272 -9.41 3.06 16.87
N VAL A 273 -10.06 2.40 15.91
CA VAL A 273 -10.05 0.93 15.78
C VAL A 273 -9.65 0.53 14.37
N ALA A 274 -8.90 -0.56 14.27
CA ALA A 274 -8.66 -1.27 13.02
C ALA A 274 -8.95 -2.77 13.21
N ALA A 275 -9.45 -3.42 12.16
CA ALA A 275 -9.73 -4.85 12.19
C ALA A 275 -9.07 -5.57 11.02
N VAL A 276 -8.42 -6.69 11.33
CA VAL A 276 -7.75 -7.59 10.37
C VAL A 276 -8.21 -9.02 10.63
N LYS A 277 -8.13 -9.86 9.60
CA LYS A 277 -8.34 -11.31 9.78
C LYS A 277 -7.12 -11.93 10.44
N ALA A 278 -7.34 -12.98 11.21
CA ALA A 278 -6.27 -13.78 11.77
C ALA A 278 -5.49 -14.49 10.64
N PRO A 279 -4.16 -14.65 10.80
CA PRO A 279 -3.35 -15.37 9.82
C PRO A 279 -3.60 -16.88 9.89
N GLY A 280 -3.47 -17.56 8.76
CA GLY A 280 -3.70 -19.01 8.66
C GLY A 280 -5.17 -19.42 8.67
N PHE A 281 -5.40 -20.73 8.81
CA PHE A 281 -6.72 -21.39 8.85
C PHE A 281 -6.66 -22.61 9.77
N GLY A 282 -7.82 -22.99 10.36
CA GLY A 282 -7.93 -24.17 11.24
C GLY A 282 -6.95 -24.13 12.42
N ASP A 283 -6.34 -25.26 12.75
CA ASP A 283 -5.40 -25.37 13.87
C ASP A 283 -4.17 -24.46 13.74
N ARG A 284 -3.73 -24.18 12.50
CA ARG A 284 -2.63 -23.26 12.24
C ARG A 284 -2.98 -21.83 12.66
N ARG A 285 -4.24 -21.40 12.48
CA ARG A 285 -4.71 -20.08 12.93
C ARG A 285 -4.61 -19.95 14.44
N LYS A 286 -5.05 -20.99 15.18
CA LYS A 286 -4.99 -21.02 16.64
C LYS A 286 -3.56 -20.90 17.15
N ALA A 287 -2.64 -21.67 16.57
CA ALA A 287 -1.23 -21.60 16.90
C ALA A 287 -0.65 -20.20 16.63
N MET A 288 -0.93 -19.62 15.45
CA MET A 288 -0.44 -18.27 15.11
C MET A 288 -1.05 -17.17 15.98
N LEU A 289 -2.33 -17.27 16.36
CA LEU A 289 -2.94 -16.36 17.32
C LEU A 289 -2.25 -16.44 18.69
N GLN A 290 -1.86 -17.65 19.12
CA GLN A 290 -1.11 -17.85 20.35
C GLN A 290 0.32 -17.26 20.27
N ASP A 291 0.96 -17.32 19.11
CA ASP A 291 2.26 -16.68 18.89
C ASP A 291 2.14 -15.15 19.02
N ILE A 292 1.11 -14.54 18.42
CA ILE A 292 0.82 -13.10 18.55
C ILE A 292 0.50 -12.75 20.00
N ALA A 293 -0.28 -13.57 20.69
CA ALA A 293 -0.61 -13.39 22.10
C ALA A 293 0.64 -13.38 22.98
N THR A 294 1.56 -14.32 22.74
CA THR A 294 2.81 -14.41 23.48
C THR A 294 3.72 -13.21 23.19
N LEU A 295 3.82 -12.80 21.93
CA LEU A 295 4.64 -11.65 21.51
C LEU A 295 4.11 -10.32 22.07
N THR A 296 2.79 -10.17 22.15
CA THR A 296 2.13 -8.92 22.60
C THR A 296 1.70 -8.95 24.07
N ALA A 297 2.02 -10.04 24.78
CA ALA A 297 1.60 -10.31 26.15
C ALA A 297 0.06 -10.22 26.37
N GLY A 298 -0.72 -10.69 25.40
CA GLY A 298 -2.18 -10.79 25.48
C GLY A 298 -2.67 -12.22 25.68
N THR A 299 -3.99 -12.40 25.80
CA THR A 299 -4.66 -13.70 25.93
C THR A 299 -5.58 -13.93 24.73
N VAL A 300 -5.51 -15.11 24.10
CA VAL A 300 -6.45 -15.47 23.01
C VAL A 300 -7.82 -15.78 23.61
N ILE A 301 -8.83 -15.03 23.20
CA ILE A 301 -10.22 -15.26 23.60
C ILE A 301 -10.81 -16.34 22.70
N SER A 302 -11.09 -17.49 23.28
CA SER A 302 -11.62 -18.67 22.61
C SER A 302 -12.76 -19.28 23.41
N GLU A 303 -13.84 -19.65 22.72
CA GLU A 303 -14.98 -20.36 23.30
C GLU A 303 -14.58 -21.75 23.81
N GLU A 304 -13.51 -22.35 23.27
CA GLU A 304 -13.00 -23.67 23.70
C GLU A 304 -12.39 -23.64 25.10
N ILE A 305 -11.88 -22.49 25.51
CA ILE A 305 -11.27 -22.26 26.84
C ILE A 305 -12.31 -21.63 27.80
N GLY A 306 -13.53 -21.37 27.32
CA GLY A 306 -14.61 -20.78 28.11
C GLY A 306 -14.46 -19.26 28.32
N LEU A 307 -13.65 -18.58 27.49
CA LEU A 307 -13.50 -17.13 27.52
C LEU A 307 -14.48 -16.48 26.53
N GLU A 308 -15.26 -15.52 27.03
CA GLU A 308 -16.24 -14.76 26.25
C GLU A 308 -15.75 -13.32 26.07
N LEU A 309 -16.00 -12.73 24.89
CA LEU A 309 -15.63 -11.34 24.59
C LEU A 309 -16.24 -10.34 25.58
N GLU A 310 -17.44 -10.62 26.08
CA GLU A 310 -18.16 -9.76 27.02
C GLU A 310 -17.48 -9.66 28.40
N LYS A 311 -16.70 -10.68 28.76
CA LYS A 311 -15.97 -10.77 30.03
C LYS A 311 -14.49 -10.38 29.90
N ALA A 312 -14.04 -10.07 28.68
CA ALA A 312 -12.66 -9.69 28.43
C ALA A 312 -12.35 -8.36 29.10
N THR A 313 -11.20 -8.32 29.76
CA THR A 313 -10.68 -7.14 30.47
C THR A 313 -9.53 -6.52 29.69
N LEU A 314 -9.05 -5.35 30.14
CA LEU A 314 -7.88 -4.71 29.55
C LEU A 314 -6.59 -5.53 29.73
N GLU A 315 -6.53 -6.43 30.72
CA GLU A 315 -5.38 -7.29 30.96
C GLU A 315 -5.31 -8.46 29.98
N ASP A 316 -6.44 -8.84 29.37
CA ASP A 316 -6.51 -9.87 28.33
C ASP A 316 -6.04 -9.35 26.97
N LEU A 317 -5.99 -8.03 26.80
CA LEU A 317 -5.56 -7.39 25.57
C LEU A 317 -4.03 -7.31 25.52
N GLY A 318 -3.45 -7.70 24.38
CA GLY A 318 -2.04 -7.47 24.11
C GLY A 318 -1.73 -5.99 23.94
N GLN A 319 -0.45 -5.63 24.01
CA GLN A 319 0.04 -4.29 23.73
C GLN A 319 1.26 -4.34 22.83
N ALA A 320 1.37 -3.35 21.94
CA ALA A 320 2.56 -3.12 21.13
C ALA A 320 2.89 -1.62 21.10
N LYS A 321 4.14 -1.26 20.83
CA LYS A 321 4.52 0.16 20.66
C LYS A 321 3.86 0.79 19.43
N ARG A 322 3.80 0.04 18.34
CA ARG A 322 3.17 0.48 17.08
C ARG A 322 2.64 -0.73 16.31
N VAL A 323 1.55 -0.53 15.59
CA VAL A 323 1.02 -1.48 14.61
C VAL A 323 0.77 -0.74 13.30
N VAL A 324 1.24 -1.31 12.20
CA VAL A 324 1.01 -0.80 10.84
C VAL A 324 0.25 -1.86 10.06
N ILE A 325 -0.85 -1.47 9.41
CA ILE A 325 -1.70 -2.36 8.61
C ILE A 325 -1.86 -1.75 7.22
N ASN A 326 -1.48 -2.51 6.21
CA ASN A 326 -1.63 -2.18 4.80
C ASN A 326 -2.79 -2.98 4.19
N LYS A 327 -2.94 -2.92 2.88
CA LYS A 327 -3.99 -3.65 2.15
C LYS A 327 -3.81 -5.17 2.22
N ASP A 328 -2.56 -5.62 2.23
CA ASP A 328 -2.20 -7.03 2.09
C ASP A 328 -1.55 -7.62 3.35
N THR A 329 -0.97 -6.78 4.21
CA THR A 329 -0.16 -7.15 5.40
C THR A 329 -0.51 -6.32 6.61
#